data_AF-A0A6J1P6V4-F1
#
_entry.id   AF-A0A6J1P6V4-F1
#
_cell.length_a   1.000
_cell.length_b   1.000
_cell.length_c   1.000
_cell.angle_alpha   90.00
_cell.angle_beta   90.00
_cell.angle_gamma   90.00
#
_symmetry.space_group_name_H-M   'P 1'
#
loop_
_entity.id
_entity.type
_entity.pdbx_description
1 polymer ?
#
loop_
_entity_poly.entity_id
_entity_poly.type
_entity_poly.pdbx_seq_one_letter_code
_entity_poly.pdbx_strand_id
1 'polypeptide(L)'
;MGFPNATGNYRGYADADVTKQVSALHDKMLLLVHGTADDNVHMQQTMALARALADQGSTFRLQIYPDEDHSLEGVRRHLYRTMSSFLDDCFKKQVPPETKAGLRNGGNLD
;
A
#
# COMPACT_ATOMS: atom_id res chain seq x y z
N MET A 1 6.02 20.95 -11.19
CA MET A 1 6.77 21.27 -9.95
C MET A 1 7.93 22.24 -10.17
N GLY A 2 8.11 22.85 -11.36
CA GLY A 2 9.31 23.66 -11.66
C GLY A 2 10.56 22.79 -11.89
N PHE A 3 11.72 23.42 -12.11
CA PHE A 3 12.98 22.69 -12.29
C PHE A 3 13.56 22.18 -10.96
N PRO A 4 14.10 20.95 -10.90
CA PRO A 4 14.67 20.37 -9.69
C PRO A 4 16.13 20.81 -9.45
N ASN A 5 16.47 22.07 -9.76
CA ASN A 5 17.82 22.60 -9.57
C ASN A 5 17.88 23.53 -8.34
N ALA A 6 19.11 23.86 -7.92
CA ALA A 6 19.34 24.66 -6.71
C ALA A 6 18.67 26.04 -6.74
N THR A 7 18.53 26.62 -7.93
CA THR A 7 17.86 27.91 -8.17
C THR A 7 16.34 27.79 -8.34
N GLY A 8 15.83 26.56 -8.49
CA GLY A 8 14.43 26.24 -8.74
C GLY A 8 13.81 25.59 -7.51
N ASN A 9 13.06 24.51 -7.72
CA ASN A 9 12.30 23.83 -6.67
C ASN A 9 13.00 22.58 -6.12
N TYR A 10 14.33 22.57 -6.01
CA TYR A 10 15.07 21.42 -5.48
C TYR A 10 14.49 20.90 -4.15
N ARG A 11 14.16 21.82 -3.24
CA ARG A 11 13.62 21.47 -1.92
C ARG A 11 12.26 20.76 -2.01
N GLY A 12 11.35 21.24 -2.86
CA GLY A 12 10.04 20.59 -3.03
C GLY A 12 10.16 19.17 -3.59
N TYR A 13 11.10 18.93 -4.50
CA TYR A 13 11.39 17.58 -4.98
C TYR A 13 12.00 16.70 -3.87
N ALA A 14 12.94 17.24 -3.09
CA ALA A 14 13.60 16.50 -2.02
C ALA A 14 12.66 16.14 -0.87
N ASP A 15 11.78 17.05 -0.47
CA ASP A 15 10.85 16.88 0.65
C ASP A 15 9.69 15.93 0.29
N ALA A 16 9.29 15.89 -0.99
CA ALA A 16 8.23 15.02 -1.51
C ALA A 16 8.70 13.59 -1.85
N ASP A 17 9.99 13.30 -1.75
CA ASP A 17 10.55 11.98 -2.01
C ASP A 17 10.21 11.00 -0.87
N VAL A 18 9.24 10.14 -1.11
CA VAL A 18 8.74 9.16 -0.14
C VAL A 18 9.80 8.13 0.29
N THR A 19 10.84 7.90 -0.52
CA THR A 19 11.93 6.99 -0.15
C THR A 19 12.73 7.49 1.06
N LYS A 20 12.70 8.81 1.31
CA LYS A 20 13.34 9.45 2.47
C LYS A 20 12.44 9.52 3.70
N GLN A 21 11.15 9.20 3.55
CA GLN A 21 10.13 9.32 4.60
C GLN A 21 9.67 7.95 5.15
N VAL A 22 10.38 6.87 4.82
CA VAL A 22 10.02 5.49 5.18
C VAL A 22 9.93 5.25 6.69
N SER A 23 10.65 6.04 7.51
CA SER A 23 10.58 5.94 8.97
C SER A 23 9.18 6.13 9.53
N ALA A 24 8.34 6.94 8.89
CA ALA A 24 6.95 7.15 9.30
C ALA A 24 6.05 5.93 9.01
N LEU A 25 6.53 4.99 8.19
CA LEU A 25 5.81 3.80 7.74
C LEU A 25 6.21 2.52 8.50
N HIS A 26 7.21 2.59 9.39
CA HIS A 26 7.82 1.41 10.04
C HIS A 26 6.82 0.41 10.63
N ASP A 27 5.90 0.90 11.46
CA ASP A 27 4.94 0.07 12.18
C ASP A 27 3.57 0.03 11.49
N LYS A 28 3.51 0.37 10.19
CA LYS A 28 2.26 0.40 9.42
C LYS A 28 2.14 -0.84 8.56
N MET A 29 0.91 -1.33 8.42
CA MET A 29 0.61 -2.30 7.37
C MET A 29 0.62 -1.56 6.04
N LEU A 30 1.53 -1.96 5.15
CA LEU A 30 1.71 -1.34 3.84
C LEU A 30 1.62 -2.40 2.74
N LEU A 31 0.88 -2.07 1.69
CA LEU A 31 0.81 -2.83 0.44
C LEU A 31 1.25 -1.92 -0.71
N LEU A 32 2.29 -2.34 -1.43
CA LEU A 32 2.74 -1.75 -2.69
C LEU A 32 2.22 -2.61 -3.85
N VAL A 33 1.73 -1.97 -4.91
CA VAL A 33 1.22 -2.65 -6.10
C VAL A 33 1.73 -1.95 -7.36
N HIS A 34 2.27 -2.70 -8.33
CA HIS A 34 2.77 -2.12 -9.58
C HIS A 34 2.75 -3.13 -10.74
N GLY A 35 2.50 -2.66 -11.96
CA GLY A 35 2.70 -3.41 -13.20
C GLY A 35 4.14 -3.31 -13.72
N THR A 36 4.69 -4.37 -14.30
CA THR A 36 6.09 -4.33 -14.80
C THR A 36 6.24 -3.61 -16.13
N ALA A 37 5.16 -3.43 -16.89
CA ALA A 37 5.15 -2.78 -18.20
C ALA A 37 4.62 -1.33 -18.14
N ASP A 38 4.59 -0.72 -16.95
CA ASP A 38 4.19 0.68 -16.77
C ASP A 38 5.23 1.65 -17.40
N ASP A 39 4.80 2.31 -18.47
CA ASP A 39 5.57 3.27 -19.25
C ASP A 39 5.39 4.72 -18.79
N ASN A 40 4.43 4.98 -17.88
CA ASN A 40 4.13 6.30 -17.34
C ASN A 40 4.78 6.51 -15.96
N VAL A 41 4.61 5.53 -15.06
CA VAL A 41 5.24 5.51 -13.74
C VAL A 41 6.10 4.25 -13.66
N HIS A 42 7.36 4.37 -14.07
CA HIS A 42 8.24 3.21 -14.14
C HIS A 42 8.34 2.44 -12.83
N MET A 43 8.40 1.11 -12.96
CA MET A 43 8.62 0.13 -11.88
C MET A 43 9.79 0.49 -10.95
N GLN A 44 10.78 1.25 -11.44
CA GLN A 44 11.88 1.79 -10.65
C GLN A 44 11.43 2.55 -9.39
N GLN A 45 10.28 3.24 -9.45
CA GLN A 45 9.73 3.97 -8.31
C GLN A 45 9.39 3.03 -7.15
N THR A 46 8.64 1.95 -7.44
CA THR A 46 8.29 0.95 -6.43
C THR A 46 9.52 0.18 -5.95
N MET A 47 10.47 -0.13 -6.82
CA MET A 47 11.72 -0.79 -6.41
C MET A 47 12.58 0.08 -5.49
N ALA A 48 12.69 1.38 -5.77
CA ALA A 48 13.42 2.32 -4.92
C ALA A 48 12.79 2.43 -3.52
N LEU A 49 11.46 2.53 -3.45
CA LEU A 49 10.74 2.56 -2.17
C LEU A 49 10.84 1.24 -1.41
N ALA A 50 10.69 0.10 -2.10
CA ALA A 50 10.84 -1.22 -1.50
C ALA A 50 12.24 -1.43 -0.91
N ARG A 51 13.30 -0.97 -1.60
CA ARG A 51 14.66 -0.97 -1.08
C ARG A 51 14.80 -0.11 0.17
N ALA A 52 14.28 1.12 0.14
CA ALA A 52 14.35 2.02 1.30
C ALA A 52 13.62 1.47 2.53
N LEU A 53 12.43 0.87 2.34
CA LEU A 53 11.69 0.19 3.41
C LEU A 53 12.48 -0.99 3.99
N ALA A 54 13.07 -1.82 3.13
CA ALA A 54 13.88 -2.97 3.54
C ALA A 54 15.15 -2.55 4.30
N ASP A 55 15.88 -1.55 3.80
CA ASP A 55 17.08 -1.00 4.45
C ASP A 55 16.76 -0.44 5.86
N GLN A 56 15.54 0.07 6.05
CA GLN A 56 15.05 0.58 7.33
C GLN A 56 14.45 -0.50 8.25
N GLY A 57 14.36 -1.76 7.78
CA GLY A 57 13.80 -2.89 8.55
C GLY A 57 12.27 -2.97 8.58
N SER A 58 11.58 -2.17 7.76
CA SER A 58 10.12 -2.11 7.72
C SER A 58 9.55 -3.29 6.94
N THR A 59 8.59 -4.02 7.51
CA THR A 59 7.87 -5.08 6.79
C THR A 59 6.78 -4.49 5.90
N PHE A 60 6.67 -4.96 4.66
CA PHE A 60 5.63 -4.55 3.72
C PHE A 60 5.19 -5.72 2.83
N ARG A 61 4.02 -5.59 2.21
CA ARG A 61 3.56 -6.49 1.14
C ARG A 61 3.81 -5.83 -0.23
N LEU A 62 4.20 -6.63 -1.20
CA LEU A 62 4.44 -6.18 -2.57
C LEU A 62 3.70 -7.12 -3.54
N GLN A 63 2.84 -6.56 -4.38
CA GLN A 63 2.16 -7.28 -5.46
C GLN A 63 2.62 -6.71 -6.80
N ILE A 64 3.32 -7.53 -7.57
CA ILE A 64 3.76 -7.19 -8.92
C ILE A 64 2.88 -7.91 -9.94
N TYR A 65 2.48 -7.19 -10.99
CA TYR A 65 1.76 -7.75 -12.12
C TYR A 65 2.62 -7.71 -13.38
N PRO A 66 3.11 -8.88 -13.85
CA PRO A 66 3.86 -8.96 -15.11
C PRO A 66 3.03 -8.46 -16.29
N ASP A 67 3.70 -7.81 -17.24
CA ASP A 67 3.15 -7.35 -18.53
C ASP A 67 1.98 -6.35 -18.47
N GLU A 68 1.58 -5.92 -17.26
CA GLU A 68 0.57 -4.89 -17.07
C GLU A 68 1.20 -3.50 -17.08
N ASP A 69 0.55 -2.58 -17.78
CA ASP A 69 0.87 -1.16 -17.82
C ASP A 69 0.29 -0.41 -16.62
N HIS A 70 0.25 0.93 -16.69
CA HIS A 70 -0.28 1.78 -15.63
C HIS A 70 -1.77 1.49 -15.27
N SER A 71 -2.53 0.91 -16.19
CA SER A 71 -3.98 0.69 -16.02
C SER A 71 -4.31 -0.57 -15.21
N LEU A 72 -3.39 -1.54 -15.17
CA LEU A 72 -3.58 -2.86 -14.57
C LEU A 72 -4.87 -3.56 -15.05
N GLU A 73 -5.28 -3.32 -16.30
CA GLU A 73 -6.59 -3.73 -16.82
C GLU A 73 -6.77 -5.25 -16.83
N GLY A 74 -5.76 -6.02 -17.25
CA GLY A 74 -5.86 -7.48 -17.37
C GLY A 74 -5.94 -8.20 -16.03
N VAL A 75 -5.55 -7.52 -14.95
CA VAL A 75 -5.47 -8.09 -13.59
C VAL A 75 -6.47 -7.47 -12.61
N ARG A 76 -7.39 -6.59 -13.04
CA ARG A 76 -8.34 -5.87 -12.16
C ARG A 76 -9.01 -6.77 -11.12
N ARG A 77 -9.47 -7.96 -11.52
CA ARG A 77 -10.11 -8.89 -10.58
C ARG A 77 -9.16 -9.36 -9.48
N HIS A 78 -7.91 -9.67 -9.81
CA HIS A 78 -6.90 -10.07 -8.83
C HIS A 78 -6.46 -8.87 -7.98
N LEU A 79 -6.30 -7.70 -8.59
CA LEU A 79 -6.02 -6.43 -7.91
C LEU A 79 -7.02 -6.15 -6.79
N TYR A 80 -8.32 -6.12 -7.11
CA TYR A 80 -9.35 -5.84 -6.11
C TYR A 80 -9.41 -6.92 -5.01
N ARG A 81 -9.23 -8.20 -5.35
CA ARG A 81 -9.15 -9.27 -4.34
C ARG A 81 -7.96 -9.09 -3.40
N THR A 82 -6.80 -8.72 -3.94
CA THR A 82 -5.58 -8.45 -3.17
C THR A 82 -5.78 -7.28 -2.22
N MET A 83 -6.38 -6.19 -2.71
CA MET A 83 -6.72 -5.02 -1.89
C MET A 83 -7.73 -5.34 -0.80
N SER A 84 -8.82 -6.05 -1.13
CA SER A 84 -9.82 -6.48 -0.15
C SER A 84 -9.20 -7.36 0.94
N SER A 85 -8.39 -8.36 0.56
CA SER A 85 -7.72 -9.22 1.52
C SER A 85 -6.76 -8.43 2.42
N PHE A 86 -6.04 -7.46 1.87
CA PHE A 86 -5.14 -6.61 2.65
C PHE A 86 -5.89 -5.72 3.64
N LEU A 87 -6.99 -5.08 3.20
CA LEU A 87 -7.81 -4.23 4.06
C LEU A 87 -8.51 -5.03 5.16
N ASP A 88 -9.01 -6.22 4.84
CA ASP A 88 -9.55 -7.16 5.82
C ASP A 88 -8.50 -7.47 6.90
N ASP A 89 -7.26 -7.78 6.52
CA ASP A 89 -6.18 -8.03 7.47
C ASP A 89 -5.86 -6.77 8.32
N CYS A 90 -5.92 -5.58 7.72
CA CYS A 90 -5.70 -4.32 8.42
C CYS A 90 -6.75 -4.07 9.51
N PHE A 91 -8.03 -4.26 9.19
CA PHE A 91 -9.13 -3.96 10.11
C PHE A 91 -9.44 -5.10 11.09
N LYS A 92 -9.18 -6.36 10.74
CA LYS A 92 -9.30 -7.48 11.70
C LYS A 92 -8.37 -7.32 12.90
N LYS A 93 -7.15 -6.79 12.71
CA LYS A 93 -6.23 -6.49 13.81
C LYS A 93 -6.65 -5.29 14.67
N GLN A 94 -7.58 -4.47 14.20
CA GLN A 94 -8.04 -3.28 14.92
C GLN A 94 -9.33 -3.51 15.73
N VAL A 95 -10.06 -4.61 15.51
CA VAL A 95 -11.24 -4.96 16.32
C VAL A 95 -10.78 -5.76 17.53
N PRO A 96 -10.95 -5.26 18.78
CA PRO A 96 -10.68 -6.05 19.97
C PRO A 96 -11.54 -7.32 19.97
N PRO A 97 -11.06 -8.45 20.53
CA PRO A 97 -11.81 -9.72 20.57
C PRO A 97 -13.19 -9.67 21.26
N GLU A 98 -13.57 -8.55 21.88
CA GLU A 98 -14.71 -8.40 22.78
C GLU A 98 -16.01 -7.92 22.08
N THR A 99 -16.01 -7.55 20.79
CA THR A 99 -17.23 -7.00 20.13
C THR A 99 -18.17 -8.07 19.56
N LYS A 100 -18.23 -9.27 20.15
CA LYS A 100 -19.41 -10.13 19.99
C LYS A 100 -20.48 -9.67 20.99
N ALA A 101 -21.06 -8.50 20.73
CA ALA A 101 -22.27 -8.07 21.41
C ALA A 101 -23.35 -9.13 21.16
N GLY A 102 -23.82 -9.77 22.23
CA GLY A 102 -24.63 -10.98 22.18
C GLY A 102 -25.93 -10.80 21.40
N LEU A 103 -26.08 -11.60 20.34
CA LEU A 103 -27.39 -12.15 19.98
C LEU A 103 -27.72 -13.23 21.00
N ARG A 104 -28.27 -12.81 22.14
CA ARG A 104 -28.95 -13.71 23.07
C ARG A 104 -30.21 -14.22 22.37
N ASN A 105 -30.34 -15.54 22.31
CA ASN A 105 -31.57 -16.25 22.00
C ASN A 105 -32.78 -15.62 22.71
N GLY A 106 -33.84 -15.35 21.96
CA GLY A 106 -35.17 -15.07 22.47
C GLY A 106 -36.15 -15.12 21.30
N GLY A 107 -37.24 -15.88 21.33
CA GLY A 107 -37.75 -16.85 22.29
C GLY A 107 -38.91 -17.55 21.59
N ASN A 108 -39.09 -18.85 21.83
CA ASN A 108 -40.31 -19.54 21.45
C ASN A 108 -41.37 -19.19 22.51
N LEU A 109 -42.50 -18.66 22.08
CA LEU A 109 -43.70 -18.53 22.91
C LEU A 109 -44.85 -19.15 22.13
N ASP A 110 -45.35 -20.25 22.69
CA ASP A 110 -46.68 -20.79 22.45
C ASP A 110 -47.77 -19.76 22.78
#